data_AF-A0A1U9ZQP1-F1
#
_entry.id   AF-A0A1U9ZQP1-F1
#
_cell.length_a   1.000
_cell.length_b   1.000
_cell.length_c   1.000
_cell.angle_alpha   90.00
_cell.angle_beta   90.00
_cell.angle_gamma   90.00
#
_symmetry.space_group_name_H-M   'P 1'
#
loop_
_entity.id
_entity.type
_entity.pdbx_description
1 polymer ?
#
loop_
_entity_poly.entity_id
_entity_poly.type
_entity_poly.pdbx_seq_one_letter_code
_entity_poly.pdbx_strand_id
1 'polypeptide(L)'
;MRIPRLALMAGALAGVLFAGTAHAATSAAPSYKPVLTKNPLYKTGKLGISACEEPQVQNGTVEEAELYFEAVMECLDKAWSPVVKKAGYRFNKAKVTVITKLGAKTPCGAFNDPRAQAMYCPPNKRMYILLSPQVIAEPNDLALMQVLAHEYGHHVQQLTGIMGLAYKSYYQRPVNEHAFESIRRAELQAECLSGAFVGRVWNSLGRPDSDWSIFLKGGHNLGSSLGLRSGSDETHGSDANVRWWLQKGFKAQSASACNTWTAPSRKVY
;
A
#
# COMPACT_ATOMS: atom_id res chain seq x y z
N MET A 1 -93.73 -7.94 -25.55
CA MET A 1 -94.35 -8.56 -24.36
C MET A 1 -93.35 -9.55 -23.75
N ARG A 2 -92.90 -9.27 -22.50
CA ARG A 2 -92.11 -10.10 -21.55
C ARG A 2 -90.61 -10.44 -21.83
N ILE A 3 -89.75 -9.91 -20.95
CA ILE A 3 -88.36 -10.28 -20.54
C ILE A 3 -88.42 -11.59 -19.70
N PRO A 4 -87.46 -12.57 -19.64
CA PRO A 4 -86.07 -12.50 -19.05
C PRO A 4 -85.04 -13.51 -19.66
N ARG A 5 -83.78 -13.76 -19.24
CA ARG A 5 -82.75 -13.25 -18.29
C ARG A 5 -81.38 -13.89 -18.69
N LEU A 6 -80.31 -13.28 -18.18
CA LEU A 6 -78.87 -13.60 -18.18
C LEU A 6 -78.41 -15.08 -18.22
N ALA A 7 -77.24 -15.31 -18.83
CA ALA A 7 -76.08 -15.94 -18.16
C ALA A 7 -74.75 -15.63 -18.91
N LEU A 8 -73.83 -14.93 -18.22
CA LEU A 8 -72.41 -14.79 -18.56
C LEU A 8 -71.64 -15.95 -17.92
N MET A 9 -70.75 -16.61 -18.66
CA MET A 9 -69.68 -17.45 -18.11
C MET A 9 -68.38 -17.18 -18.88
N ALA A 10 -67.40 -16.59 -18.18
CA ALA A 10 -66.05 -16.37 -18.65
C ALA A 10 -65.19 -17.60 -18.32
N GLY A 11 -64.45 -18.11 -19.32
CA GLY A 11 -63.48 -19.20 -19.16
C GLY A 11 -62.13 -18.67 -18.67
N ALA A 12 -61.62 -19.26 -17.58
CA ALA A 12 -60.30 -18.98 -17.02
C ALA A 12 -59.21 -19.84 -17.69
N LEU A 13 -58.15 -19.19 -18.19
CA LEU A 13 -56.90 -19.83 -18.65
C LEU A 13 -55.93 -19.94 -17.47
N ALA A 14 -55.57 -21.17 -17.10
CA ALA A 14 -54.56 -21.46 -16.09
C ALA A 14 -53.14 -21.38 -16.71
N GLY A 15 -52.35 -20.39 -16.30
CA GLY A 15 -50.92 -20.30 -16.61
C GLY A 15 -50.09 -20.99 -15.53
N VAL A 16 -49.31 -21.98 -15.93
CA VAL A 16 -48.34 -22.69 -15.07
C VAL A 16 -47.13 -21.78 -14.83
N LEU A 17 -46.94 -21.33 -13.57
CA LEU A 17 -45.76 -20.60 -13.14
C LEU A 17 -44.68 -21.59 -12.67
N PHE A 18 -43.55 -21.66 -13.38
CA PHE A 18 -42.33 -22.30 -12.87
C PHE A 18 -41.69 -21.39 -11.80
N ALA A 19 -41.82 -21.78 -10.54
CA ALA A 19 -41.10 -21.14 -9.43
C ALA A 19 -39.65 -21.65 -9.40
N GLY A 20 -38.76 -20.98 -10.13
CA GLY A 20 -37.31 -21.12 -9.94
C GLY A 20 -36.86 -20.30 -8.74
N THR A 21 -36.45 -20.95 -7.65
CA THR A 21 -35.84 -20.26 -6.49
C THR A 21 -34.42 -19.84 -6.84
N ALA A 22 -34.25 -18.65 -7.42
CA ALA A 22 -32.95 -18.01 -7.53
C ALA A 22 -32.49 -17.58 -6.13
N HIS A 23 -31.59 -18.37 -5.52
CA HIS A 23 -30.83 -17.95 -4.36
C HIS A 23 -29.83 -16.87 -4.80
N ALA A 24 -30.25 -15.61 -4.80
CA ALA A 24 -29.35 -14.48 -4.85
C ALA A 24 -28.57 -14.44 -3.53
N ALA A 25 -27.37 -15.01 -3.51
CA ALA A 25 -26.42 -14.78 -2.43
C ALA A 25 -26.01 -13.31 -2.47
N THR A 26 -26.71 -12.46 -1.73
CA THR A 26 -26.30 -11.09 -1.43
C THR A 26 -25.13 -11.17 -0.45
N SER A 27 -23.92 -11.44 -0.97
CA SER A 27 -22.70 -11.12 -0.23
C SER A 27 -22.66 -9.61 -0.07
N ALA A 28 -23.23 -9.10 1.03
CA ALA A 28 -23.13 -7.70 1.39
C ALA A 28 -21.65 -7.31 1.35
N ALA A 29 -21.31 -6.32 0.53
CA ALA A 29 -19.96 -5.80 0.47
C ALA A 29 -19.51 -5.48 1.91
N PRO A 30 -18.36 -5.98 2.38
CA PRO A 30 -17.93 -5.74 3.75
C PRO A 30 -17.89 -4.25 4.00
N SER A 31 -18.46 -3.79 5.12
CA SER A 31 -18.46 -2.36 5.42
C SER A 31 -17.02 -1.84 5.51
N TYR A 32 -16.83 -0.57 5.13
CA TYR A 32 -15.51 0.09 5.01
C TYR A 32 -14.64 -0.11 6.27
N LYS A 33 -15.25 0.00 7.45
CA LYS A 33 -14.56 -0.04 8.75
C LYS A 33 -13.97 -1.42 9.10
N PRO A 34 -14.69 -2.55 8.93
CA PRO A 34 -14.12 -3.90 9.05
C PRO A 34 -12.87 -4.15 8.20
N VAL A 35 -12.84 -3.74 6.94
CA VAL A 35 -11.66 -4.01 6.10
C VAL A 35 -10.44 -3.25 6.60
N LEU A 36 -10.60 -1.98 7.00
CA LEU A 36 -9.50 -1.18 7.54
C LEU A 36 -8.97 -1.75 8.87
N THR A 37 -9.87 -2.12 9.78
CA THR A 37 -9.52 -2.53 11.16
C THR A 37 -9.27 -4.03 11.35
N LYS A 38 -9.86 -4.89 10.51
CA LYS A 38 -9.83 -6.37 10.62
C LYS A 38 -9.37 -7.04 9.32
N ASN A 39 -8.56 -6.37 8.51
CA ASN A 39 -8.02 -6.95 7.28
C ASN A 39 -7.34 -8.31 7.55
N PRO A 40 -7.62 -9.38 6.78
CA PRO A 40 -6.95 -10.67 6.94
C PRO A 40 -5.42 -10.60 6.81
N LEU A 41 -4.88 -9.59 6.12
CA LEU A 41 -3.44 -9.32 6.01
C LEU A 41 -2.75 -9.32 7.38
N TYR A 42 -3.41 -8.78 8.42
CA TYR A 42 -2.84 -8.67 9.76
C TYR A 42 -2.67 -10.03 10.48
N LYS A 43 -3.17 -11.13 9.92
CA LYS A 43 -3.09 -12.48 10.51
C LYS A 43 -2.17 -13.44 9.74
N THR A 44 -1.42 -12.92 8.76
CA THR A 44 -0.66 -13.76 7.83
C THR A 44 0.67 -14.27 8.38
N GLY A 45 1.21 -13.60 9.40
CA GLY A 45 2.50 -13.94 10.02
C GLY A 45 3.67 -13.18 9.38
N LYS A 46 4.88 -13.71 9.51
CA LYS A 46 6.09 -13.12 8.91
C LYS A 46 6.05 -13.15 7.38
N LEU A 47 6.76 -12.22 6.74
CA LEU A 47 6.87 -12.15 5.28
C LEU A 47 7.65 -13.33 4.66
N GLY A 48 7.44 -13.55 3.36
CA GLY A 48 7.78 -14.80 2.65
C GLY A 48 9.25 -15.13 2.44
N ILE A 49 10.16 -14.14 2.47
CA ILE A 49 11.60 -14.34 2.30
C ILE A 49 12.36 -13.86 3.52
N SER A 50 13.56 -14.40 3.80
CA SER A 50 14.48 -13.88 4.83
C SER A 50 15.71 -13.19 4.26
N ALA A 51 15.88 -13.24 2.95
CA ALA A 51 17.04 -12.71 2.28
C ALA A 51 16.61 -11.98 1.01
N CYS A 52 17.22 -10.81 0.81
CA CYS A 52 17.20 -10.07 -0.44
C CYS A 52 18.65 -9.92 -0.90
N GLU A 53 18.93 -10.32 -2.14
CA GLU A 53 20.24 -10.15 -2.75
C GLU A 53 20.30 -8.78 -3.42
N GLU A 54 21.21 -7.92 -2.95
CA GLU A 54 21.47 -6.61 -3.55
C GLU A 54 22.56 -6.78 -4.63
N PRO A 55 22.35 -6.27 -5.86
CA PRO A 55 23.40 -6.27 -6.87
C PRO A 55 24.57 -5.41 -6.40
N GLN A 56 25.78 -5.79 -6.83
CA GLN A 56 26.98 -5.03 -6.53
C GLN A 56 26.96 -3.69 -7.27
N VAL A 57 27.28 -2.62 -6.55
CA VAL A 57 27.41 -1.27 -7.09
C VAL A 57 28.89 -0.93 -7.10
N GLN A 58 29.46 -0.64 -8.27
CA GLN A 58 30.88 -0.33 -8.41
C GLN A 58 31.10 1.15 -8.72
N ASN A 59 30.44 1.67 -9.75
CA ASN A 59 30.77 2.98 -10.32
C ASN A 59 29.63 4.01 -10.21
N GLY A 60 28.44 3.58 -9.80
CA GLY A 60 27.27 4.45 -9.71
C GLY A 60 26.79 4.87 -11.10
N THR A 61 26.20 3.93 -11.82
CA THR A 61 25.67 4.13 -13.18
C THR A 61 24.15 4.01 -13.22
N VAL A 62 23.54 4.53 -14.30
CA VAL A 62 22.10 4.37 -14.56
C VAL A 62 21.72 2.89 -14.60
N GLU A 63 22.53 2.05 -15.25
CA GLU A 63 22.31 0.62 -15.38
C GLU A 63 22.36 -0.09 -14.02
N GLU A 64 23.36 0.22 -13.18
CA GLU A 64 23.44 -0.33 -11.82
C GLU A 64 22.23 0.09 -10.96
N ALA A 65 21.76 1.34 -11.08
CA ALA A 65 20.57 1.80 -10.38
C ALA A 65 19.30 1.08 -10.85
N GLU A 66 19.13 0.87 -12.16
CA GLU A 66 18.00 0.13 -12.71
C GLU A 66 18.01 -1.34 -12.27
N LEU A 67 19.17 -2.01 -12.32
CA LEU A 67 19.35 -3.38 -11.81
C LEU A 67 19.04 -3.47 -10.32
N TYR A 68 19.45 -2.47 -9.54
CA TYR A 68 19.11 -2.40 -8.12
C TYR A 68 17.60 -2.28 -7.89
N PHE A 69 16.91 -1.42 -8.65
CA PHE A 69 15.44 -1.30 -8.53
C PHE A 69 14.75 -2.62 -8.87
N GLU A 70 15.17 -3.30 -9.94
CA GLU A 70 14.61 -4.59 -10.33
C GLU A 70 14.81 -5.66 -9.26
N ALA A 71 16.02 -5.77 -8.70
CA ALA A 71 16.35 -6.72 -7.64
C ALA A 71 15.51 -6.49 -6.38
N VAL A 72 15.40 -5.23 -5.91
CA VAL A 72 14.58 -4.89 -4.74
C VAL A 72 13.10 -5.16 -5.00
N MET A 73 12.59 -4.84 -6.20
CA MET A 73 11.21 -5.14 -6.59
C MET A 73 10.93 -6.65 -6.62
N GLU A 74 11.89 -7.46 -7.06
CA GLU A 74 11.78 -8.92 -7.01
C GLU A 74 11.75 -9.45 -5.56
N CYS A 75 12.59 -8.91 -4.68
CA CYS A 75 12.55 -9.24 -3.26
C CYS A 75 11.19 -8.87 -2.64
N LEU A 76 10.66 -7.69 -2.94
CA LEU A 76 9.35 -7.24 -2.47
C LEU A 76 8.24 -8.16 -2.97
N ASP A 77 8.28 -8.56 -4.24
CA ASP A 77 7.33 -9.54 -4.80
C ASP A 77 7.37 -10.86 -4.02
N LYS A 78 8.56 -11.40 -3.78
CA LYS A 78 8.75 -12.66 -3.05
C LYS A 78 8.33 -12.55 -1.57
N ALA A 79 8.56 -11.39 -0.94
CA ALA A 79 8.16 -11.12 0.43
C ALA A 79 6.63 -11.06 0.60
N TRP A 80 5.95 -10.36 -0.31
CA TRP A 80 4.52 -10.05 -0.17
C TRP A 80 3.59 -11.07 -0.83
N SER A 81 4.01 -11.74 -1.90
CA SER A 81 3.16 -12.70 -2.63
C SER A 81 2.55 -13.79 -1.74
N PRO A 82 3.31 -14.49 -0.87
CA PRO A 82 2.73 -15.54 -0.03
C PRO A 82 1.73 -15.00 0.99
N VAL A 83 2.02 -13.85 1.61
CA VAL A 83 1.16 -13.29 2.66
C VAL A 83 -0.11 -12.66 2.11
N VAL A 84 -0.05 -11.99 0.95
CA VAL A 84 -1.24 -11.45 0.28
C VAL A 84 -2.18 -12.58 -0.15
N LYS A 85 -1.63 -13.66 -0.72
CA LYS A 85 -2.39 -14.86 -1.09
C LYS A 85 -3.00 -15.54 0.13
N LYS A 86 -2.23 -15.70 1.23
CA LYS A 86 -2.71 -16.27 2.50
C LYS A 86 -3.84 -15.45 3.12
N ALA A 87 -3.85 -14.14 2.90
CA ALA A 87 -4.95 -13.24 3.31
C ALA A 87 -6.20 -13.36 2.43
N GLY A 88 -6.20 -14.21 1.40
CA GLY A 88 -7.34 -14.43 0.49
C GLY A 88 -7.43 -13.43 -0.67
N TYR A 89 -6.38 -12.62 -0.90
CA TYR A 89 -6.36 -11.64 -1.98
C TYR A 89 -5.58 -12.16 -3.19
N ARG A 90 -5.94 -11.65 -4.38
CA ARG A 90 -5.17 -11.90 -5.60
C ARG A 90 -3.89 -11.07 -5.59
N PHE A 91 -2.75 -11.74 -5.70
CA PHE A 91 -1.47 -11.07 -5.87
C PHE A 91 -1.19 -10.81 -7.35
N ASN A 92 -0.84 -9.58 -7.69
CA ASN A 92 -0.29 -9.19 -9.00
C ASN A 92 0.88 -8.27 -8.72
N LYS A 93 2.00 -8.43 -9.42
CA LYS A 93 3.21 -7.62 -9.21
C LYS A 93 2.98 -6.14 -9.53
N ALA A 94 3.62 -5.26 -8.77
CA ALA A 94 3.80 -3.87 -9.18
C ALA A 94 4.82 -3.81 -10.32
N LYS A 95 4.68 -2.81 -11.20
CA LYS A 95 5.69 -2.49 -12.21
C LYS A 95 6.53 -1.31 -11.75
N VAL A 96 7.74 -1.16 -12.28
CA VAL A 96 8.59 0.00 -12.04
C VAL A 96 8.82 0.78 -13.33
N THR A 97 8.93 2.10 -13.23
CA THR A 97 9.36 2.98 -14.32
C THR A 97 10.28 4.05 -13.75
N VAL A 98 11.45 4.17 -14.35
CA VAL A 98 12.36 5.27 -14.07
C VAL A 98 11.90 6.54 -14.79
N ILE A 99 11.95 7.65 -14.08
CA ILE A 99 11.80 9.00 -14.64
C ILE A 99 13.08 9.78 -14.36
N THR A 100 13.51 10.62 -15.29
CA THR A 100 14.80 11.34 -15.19
C THR A 100 14.65 12.81 -14.81
N LYS A 101 13.41 13.29 -14.64
CA LYS A 101 13.13 14.69 -14.31
C LYS A 101 11.77 14.89 -13.68
N LEU A 102 11.66 15.97 -12.93
CA LEU A 102 10.38 16.52 -12.48
C LEU A 102 9.52 16.96 -13.69
N GLY A 103 8.21 16.99 -13.50
CA GLY A 103 7.23 17.23 -14.56
C GLY A 103 6.91 16.02 -15.43
N ALA A 104 7.54 14.85 -15.19
CA ALA A 104 7.22 13.62 -15.91
C ALA A 104 5.73 13.27 -15.74
N LYS A 105 5.01 13.10 -16.86
CA LYS A 105 3.57 12.83 -16.86
C LYS A 105 3.31 11.36 -16.51
N THR A 106 2.48 11.13 -15.50
CA THR A 106 1.99 9.80 -15.11
C THR A 106 0.46 9.77 -15.13
N PRO A 107 -0.18 8.59 -15.07
CA PRO A 107 -1.63 8.50 -14.87
C PRO A 107 -2.13 9.11 -13.56
N CYS A 108 -1.23 9.39 -12.61
CA CYS A 108 -1.51 10.05 -11.33
C CYS A 108 -1.22 11.56 -11.36
N GLY A 109 -0.92 12.13 -12.53
CA GLY A 109 -0.50 13.52 -12.69
C GLY A 109 1.00 13.65 -12.95
N ALA A 110 1.48 14.90 -13.01
CA ALA A 110 2.91 15.17 -13.19
C ALA A 110 3.68 14.94 -11.88
N PHE A 111 4.83 14.27 -11.97
CA PHE A 111 5.73 14.08 -10.84
C PHE A 111 6.46 15.40 -10.55
N ASN A 112 5.95 16.20 -9.61
CA ASN A 112 6.43 17.57 -9.40
C ASN A 112 7.11 17.80 -8.04
N ASP A 113 7.03 16.87 -7.09
CA ASP A 113 7.67 17.07 -5.79
C ASP A 113 9.18 16.77 -5.90
N PRO A 114 10.06 17.78 -5.80
CA PRO A 114 11.51 17.59 -5.87
C PRO A 114 12.06 16.78 -4.69
N ARG A 115 11.28 16.60 -3.63
CA ARG A 115 11.66 15.87 -2.42
C ARG A 115 11.22 14.41 -2.47
N ALA A 116 10.30 14.07 -3.38
CA ALA A 116 9.85 12.68 -3.55
C ALA A 116 10.85 11.94 -4.44
N GLN A 117 11.31 10.79 -3.93
CA GLN A 117 12.22 9.91 -4.66
C GLN A 117 11.46 8.87 -5.49
N ALA A 118 10.27 8.47 -5.04
CA ALA A 118 9.38 7.60 -5.79
C ALA A 118 7.91 7.93 -5.51
N MET A 119 7.02 7.33 -6.29
CA MET A 119 5.57 7.37 -6.11
C MET A 119 4.94 6.11 -6.68
N TYR A 120 4.08 5.45 -5.92
CA TYR A 120 3.18 4.42 -6.42
C TYR A 120 1.92 5.04 -7.04
N CYS A 121 1.62 4.66 -8.28
CA CYS A 121 0.44 5.10 -9.01
C CYS A 121 -0.61 3.96 -9.08
N PRO A 122 -1.72 4.04 -8.33
CA PRO A 122 -2.72 2.97 -8.26
C PRO A 122 -3.43 2.63 -9.59
N PRO A 123 -3.80 3.60 -10.45
CA PRO A 123 -4.49 3.34 -11.72
C PRO A 123 -3.78 2.32 -12.63
N ASN A 124 -2.45 2.32 -12.65
CA ASN A 124 -1.65 1.40 -13.47
C ASN A 124 -0.73 0.46 -12.66
N LYS A 125 -0.87 0.45 -11.33
CA LYS A 125 -0.11 -0.39 -10.38
C LYS A 125 1.40 -0.30 -10.61
N ARG A 126 1.90 0.93 -10.71
CA ARG A 126 3.29 1.19 -11.10
C ARG A 126 3.96 2.16 -10.15
N MET A 127 5.18 1.85 -9.75
CA MET A 127 6.09 2.76 -9.07
C MET A 127 6.85 3.58 -10.10
N TYR A 128 6.88 4.88 -9.90
CA TYR A 128 7.69 5.83 -10.66
C TYR A 128 8.84 6.28 -9.75
N ILE A 129 10.08 6.12 -10.20
CA ILE A 129 11.28 6.44 -9.40
C ILE A 129 12.05 7.55 -10.11
N LEU A 130 12.37 8.64 -9.41
CA LEU A 130 13.16 9.75 -9.94
C LEU A 130 14.64 9.41 -9.92
N LEU A 131 15.24 9.08 -11.06
CA LEU A 131 16.66 8.79 -11.14
C LEU A 131 17.48 10.10 -11.08
N SER A 132 17.76 10.54 -9.85
CA SER A 132 18.58 11.71 -9.55
C SER A 132 20.07 11.36 -9.55
N PRO A 133 20.98 12.34 -9.69
CA PRO A 133 22.41 12.09 -9.57
C PRO A 133 22.82 11.41 -8.25
N GLN A 134 22.14 11.73 -7.13
CA GLN A 134 22.40 11.11 -5.84
C GLN A 134 22.01 9.63 -5.83
N VAL A 135 20.89 9.28 -6.47
CA VAL A 135 20.44 7.89 -6.59
C VAL A 135 21.36 7.09 -7.50
N ILE A 136 21.85 7.70 -8.57
CA ILE A 136 22.83 7.06 -9.47
C ILE A 136 24.14 6.80 -8.72
N ALA A 137 24.58 7.75 -7.89
CA ALA A 137 25.83 7.61 -7.13
C ALA A 137 25.76 6.51 -6.06
N GLU A 138 24.62 6.35 -5.39
CA GLU A 138 24.44 5.40 -4.28
C GLU A 138 23.11 4.63 -4.38
N PRO A 139 22.92 3.80 -5.42
CA PRO A 139 21.67 3.07 -5.59
C PRO A 139 21.43 2.04 -4.48
N ASN A 140 22.47 1.55 -3.83
CA ASN A 140 22.37 0.65 -2.68
C ASN A 140 22.24 1.36 -1.33
N ASP A 141 21.84 2.63 -1.28
CA ASP A 141 21.51 3.30 -0.01
C ASP A 141 20.27 2.63 0.63
N LEU A 142 20.36 2.34 1.94
CA LEU A 142 19.25 1.78 2.73
C LEU A 142 17.99 2.65 2.67
N ALA A 143 18.15 3.98 2.60
CA ALA A 143 17.04 4.91 2.44
C ALA A 143 16.27 4.63 1.14
N LEU A 144 16.97 4.31 0.05
CA LEU A 144 16.33 3.96 -1.21
C LEU A 144 15.55 2.65 -1.12
N MET A 145 16.12 1.62 -0.49
CA MET A 145 15.40 0.36 -0.25
C MET A 145 14.12 0.61 0.55
N GLN A 146 14.17 1.46 1.58
CA GLN A 146 13.01 1.79 2.39
C GLN A 146 11.97 2.59 1.58
N VAL A 147 12.35 3.54 0.71
CA VAL A 147 11.42 4.23 -0.21
C VAL A 147 10.72 3.21 -1.11
N LEU A 148 11.47 2.31 -1.74
CA LEU A 148 10.89 1.29 -2.62
C LEU A 148 9.91 0.39 -1.85
N ALA A 149 10.29 0.00 -0.63
CA ALA A 149 9.43 -0.79 0.24
C ALA A 149 8.19 -0.03 0.75
N HIS A 150 8.28 1.29 0.95
CA HIS A 150 7.16 2.16 1.30
C HIS A 150 6.14 2.23 0.16
N GLU A 151 6.59 2.53 -1.04
CA GLU A 151 5.73 2.57 -2.23
C GLU A 151 5.13 1.18 -2.55
N TYR A 152 5.87 0.11 -2.27
CA TYR A 152 5.32 -1.24 -2.35
C TYR A 152 4.31 -1.51 -1.23
N GLY A 153 4.44 -0.89 -0.06
CA GLY A 153 3.43 -0.87 1.00
C GLY A 153 2.08 -0.32 0.49
N HIS A 154 2.11 0.76 -0.29
CA HIS A 154 0.92 1.25 -1.00
C HIS A 154 0.36 0.24 -2.01
N HIS A 155 1.23 -0.47 -2.73
CA HIS A 155 0.80 -1.56 -3.60
C HIS A 155 0.08 -2.68 -2.82
N VAL A 156 0.61 -3.08 -1.65
CA VAL A 156 -0.04 -4.05 -0.76
C VAL A 156 -1.39 -3.54 -0.26
N GLN A 157 -1.48 -2.26 0.11
CA GLN A 157 -2.76 -1.64 0.48
C GLN A 157 -3.77 -1.68 -0.68
N GLN A 158 -3.31 -1.47 -1.92
CA GLN A 158 -4.16 -1.57 -3.11
C GLN A 158 -4.64 -3.01 -3.33
N LEU A 159 -3.77 -4.00 -3.23
CA LEU A 159 -4.14 -5.41 -3.40
C LEU A 159 -5.12 -5.91 -2.33
N THR A 160 -5.03 -5.36 -1.12
CA THR A 160 -5.84 -5.78 0.05
C THR A 160 -7.09 -4.92 0.26
N GLY A 161 -7.35 -3.98 -0.66
CA GLY A 161 -8.49 -3.08 -0.63
C GLY A 161 -8.36 -1.92 0.36
N ILE A 162 -7.34 -1.89 1.22
CA ILE A 162 -7.16 -0.84 2.23
C ILE A 162 -7.05 0.55 1.59
N MET A 163 -6.26 0.68 0.53
CA MET A 163 -6.00 1.96 -0.14
C MET A 163 -7.29 2.62 -0.62
N GLY A 164 -8.12 1.88 -1.36
CA GLY A 164 -9.39 2.41 -1.88
C GLY A 164 -10.33 2.90 -0.78
N LEU A 165 -10.35 2.24 0.37
CA LEU A 165 -11.20 2.65 1.50
C LEU A 165 -10.59 3.83 2.28
N ALA A 166 -9.26 3.94 2.34
CA ALA A 166 -8.58 5.10 2.91
C ALA A 166 -8.93 6.38 2.13
N TYR A 167 -8.75 6.36 0.81
CA TYR A 167 -9.11 7.50 -0.05
C TYR A 167 -10.61 7.79 -0.03
N LYS A 168 -11.47 6.75 -0.05
CA LYS A 168 -12.91 6.99 0.09
C LYS A 168 -13.26 7.64 1.42
N SER A 169 -12.65 7.21 2.53
CA SER A 169 -12.85 7.83 3.84
C SER A 169 -12.38 9.28 3.87
N TYR A 170 -11.33 9.62 3.11
CA TYR A 170 -10.84 10.98 2.99
C TYR A 170 -11.86 11.88 2.28
N TYR A 171 -12.32 11.49 1.09
CA TYR A 171 -13.25 12.30 0.29
C TYR A 171 -14.65 12.47 0.89
N GLN A 172 -15.04 11.60 1.83
CA GLN A 172 -16.35 11.66 2.49
C GLN A 172 -16.37 12.49 3.78
N ARG A 173 -15.21 12.96 4.25
CA ARG A 173 -15.13 13.72 5.51
C ARG A 173 -15.26 15.23 5.28
N PRO A 174 -15.93 15.95 6.20
CA PRO A 174 -15.85 17.41 6.23
C PRO A 174 -14.39 17.85 6.40
N VAL A 175 -14.01 18.96 5.75
CA VAL A 175 -12.69 19.55 5.91
C VAL A 175 -12.56 20.10 7.35
N ASN A 176 -11.78 19.42 8.18
CA ASN A 176 -11.41 19.79 9.55
C ASN A 176 -10.04 19.19 9.90
N GLU A 177 -9.54 19.39 11.13
CA GLU A 177 -8.24 18.87 11.61
C GLU A 177 -8.07 17.33 11.46
N HIS A 178 -9.18 16.60 11.36
CA HIS A 178 -9.23 15.15 11.16
C HIS A 178 -9.44 14.74 9.69
N ALA A 179 -9.54 15.67 8.75
CA ALA A 179 -9.78 15.38 7.34
C ALA A 179 -8.72 14.41 6.80
N PHE A 180 -7.45 14.67 7.12
CA PHE A 180 -6.32 13.87 6.65
C PHE A 180 -6.00 12.63 7.50
N GLU A 181 -6.72 12.38 8.60
CA GLU A 181 -6.37 11.26 9.50
C GLU A 181 -6.41 9.91 8.77
N SER A 182 -7.36 9.72 7.84
CA SER A 182 -7.43 8.49 7.03
C SER A 182 -6.22 8.33 6.11
N ILE A 183 -5.70 9.42 5.55
CA ILE A 183 -4.48 9.42 4.74
C ILE A 183 -3.27 9.18 5.64
N ARG A 184 -3.13 9.87 6.78
CA ARG A 184 -2.07 9.61 7.78
C ARG A 184 -2.00 8.16 8.21
N ARG A 185 -3.14 7.51 8.43
CA ARG A 185 -3.18 6.07 8.76
C ARG A 185 -2.69 5.20 7.60
N ALA A 186 -2.98 5.58 6.35
CA ALA A 186 -2.50 4.86 5.18
C ALA A 186 -0.98 5.04 5.01
N GLU A 187 -0.45 6.27 5.08
CA GLU A 187 0.98 6.57 4.98
C GLU A 187 1.79 5.88 6.08
N LEU A 188 1.37 6.03 7.34
CA LEU A 188 2.06 5.37 8.46
C LEU A 188 1.94 3.84 8.41
N GLN A 189 0.92 3.31 7.73
CA GLN A 189 0.84 1.88 7.49
C GLN A 189 1.84 1.46 6.41
N ALA A 190 1.95 2.19 5.30
CA ALA A 190 2.95 1.93 4.27
C ALA A 190 4.37 1.97 4.87
N GLU A 191 4.62 2.91 5.76
CA GLU A 191 5.86 3.03 6.54
C GLU A 191 6.12 1.84 7.48
N CYS A 192 5.09 1.34 8.16
CA CYS A 192 5.24 0.12 8.96
C CYS A 192 5.49 -1.11 8.07
N LEU A 193 4.81 -1.21 6.92
CA LEU A 193 4.98 -2.32 5.99
C LEU A 193 6.38 -2.30 5.37
N SER A 194 6.93 -1.12 5.06
CA SER A 194 8.32 -0.98 4.60
C SER A 194 9.30 -1.47 5.66
N GLY A 195 9.09 -1.07 6.92
CA GLY A 195 9.85 -1.59 8.06
C GLY A 195 9.76 -3.10 8.17
N ALA A 196 8.57 -3.68 8.04
CA ALA A 196 8.38 -5.13 8.09
C ALA A 196 9.16 -5.87 7.00
N PHE A 197 9.27 -5.30 5.80
CA PHE A 197 10.13 -5.81 4.73
C PHE A 197 11.61 -5.70 5.11
N VAL A 198 12.10 -4.49 5.41
CA VAL A 198 13.52 -4.26 5.71
C VAL A 198 13.97 -5.13 6.89
N GLY A 199 13.21 -5.17 7.98
CA GLY A 199 13.54 -6.00 9.14
C GLY A 199 13.49 -7.50 8.86
N ARG A 200 12.73 -7.93 7.86
CA ARG A 200 12.66 -9.34 7.46
C ARG A 200 13.93 -9.79 6.72
N VAL A 201 14.50 -8.90 5.90
CA VAL A 201 15.69 -9.19 5.07
C VAL A 201 16.99 -8.65 5.66
N TRP A 202 16.93 -7.88 6.76
CA TRP A 202 18.07 -7.18 7.38
C TRP A 202 19.36 -8.00 7.44
N ASN A 203 19.27 -9.23 7.96
CA ASN A 203 20.45 -10.08 8.16
C ASN A 203 21.14 -10.48 6.85
N SER A 204 20.45 -10.50 5.71
CA SER A 204 21.05 -10.82 4.42
C SER A 204 21.73 -9.62 3.76
N LEU A 205 21.42 -8.40 4.20
CA LEU A 205 21.97 -7.18 3.61
C LEU A 205 23.44 -6.97 3.98
N GLY A 206 23.97 -7.72 4.96
CA GLY A 206 25.36 -7.60 5.41
C GLY A 206 25.69 -6.25 6.06
N ARG A 207 24.66 -5.49 6.45
CA ARG A 207 24.79 -4.15 7.05
C ARG A 207 25.01 -4.25 8.56
N PRO A 208 25.84 -3.37 9.16
CA PRO A 208 25.96 -3.31 10.62
C PRO A 208 24.68 -2.72 11.23
N ASP A 209 24.32 -3.14 12.45
CA ASP A 209 23.14 -2.61 13.17
C ASP A 209 23.17 -1.07 13.36
N SER A 210 24.37 -0.47 13.33
CA SER A 210 24.53 0.99 13.35
C SER A 210 23.92 1.66 12.12
N ASP A 211 23.89 1.00 10.96
CA ASP A 211 23.32 1.52 9.70
C ASP A 211 21.82 1.80 9.89
N TRP A 212 21.08 0.87 10.52
CA TRP A 212 19.68 1.09 10.88
C TRP A 212 19.49 2.27 11.84
N SER A 213 20.42 2.45 12.78
CA SER A 213 20.35 3.55 13.75
C SER A 213 20.66 4.91 13.11
N ILE A 214 21.58 4.96 12.14
CA ILE A 214 21.90 6.14 11.33
C ILE A 214 20.70 6.49 10.44
N PHE A 215 20.12 5.48 9.79
CA PHE A 215 18.90 5.59 9.00
C PHE A 215 17.75 6.23 9.78
N LEU A 216 17.44 5.71 10.97
CA LEU A 216 16.37 6.25 11.81
C LEU A 216 16.59 7.69 12.27
N LYS A 217 17.84 8.16 12.31
CA LYS A 217 18.22 9.54 12.63
C LYS A 217 18.26 10.44 11.39
N GLY A 218 18.06 9.88 10.20
CA GLY A 218 18.09 10.60 8.93
C GLY A 218 19.48 10.83 8.35
N GLY A 219 20.48 10.04 8.76
CA GLY A 219 21.89 10.25 8.39
C GLY A 219 22.35 9.63 7.08
N HIS A 220 21.46 9.44 6.09
CA HIS A 220 21.79 8.86 4.78
C HIS A 220 21.85 9.93 3.68
N ASN A 221 22.56 9.64 2.59
CA ASN A 221 22.87 10.61 1.53
C ASN A 221 21.64 10.99 0.69
N LEU A 222 20.69 10.06 0.57
CA LEU A 222 19.36 10.35 0.00
C LEU A 222 18.43 11.08 0.97
N GLY A 223 18.96 11.55 2.10
CA GLY A 223 18.20 12.16 3.18
C GLY A 223 17.34 11.12 3.91
N SER A 224 16.55 11.60 4.84
CA SER A 224 15.66 10.71 5.55
C SER A 224 14.43 10.36 4.72
N SER A 225 14.47 9.19 4.09
CA SER A 225 13.32 8.56 3.42
C SER A 225 12.14 8.24 4.34
N LEU A 226 12.30 8.40 5.66
CA LEU A 226 11.28 8.24 6.70
C LEU A 226 10.15 9.29 6.61
N GLY A 227 9.89 9.89 5.46
CA GLY A 227 8.99 11.03 5.37
C GLY A 227 9.33 12.15 6.37
N LEU A 228 10.61 12.31 6.78
CA LEU A 228 11.08 13.48 7.56
C LEU A 228 11.08 14.67 6.62
N ARG A 229 9.88 15.06 6.24
CA ARG A 229 9.57 16.38 5.77
C ARG A 229 9.97 17.28 6.93
N SER A 230 10.69 18.36 6.65
CA SER A 230 10.98 19.36 7.67
C SER A 230 9.65 19.91 8.23
N GLY A 231 9.17 19.36 9.35
CA GLY A 231 7.89 19.70 9.99
C GLY A 231 6.81 18.61 9.89
N SER A 232 5.79 18.70 10.75
CA SER A 232 4.60 17.84 10.66
C SER A 232 3.95 18.03 9.29
N ASP A 233 3.78 16.94 8.56
CA ASP A 233 2.99 16.96 7.34
C ASP A 233 1.60 16.40 7.61
N GLU A 234 0.59 17.12 7.13
CA GLU A 234 -0.81 16.79 7.38
C GLU A 234 -1.17 15.38 6.89
N THR A 235 -0.44 14.81 5.93
CA THR A 235 -0.73 13.49 5.36
C THR A 235 0.16 12.35 5.85
N HIS A 236 1.34 12.60 6.44
CA HIS A 236 2.28 11.53 6.87
C HIS A 236 2.44 11.41 8.40
N GLY A 237 1.89 12.35 9.18
CA GLY A 237 2.05 12.39 10.63
C GLY A 237 3.37 13.04 11.06
N SER A 238 3.70 12.95 12.35
CA SER A 238 4.97 13.46 12.87
C SER A 238 6.12 12.48 12.66
N ASP A 239 7.36 12.99 12.60
CA ASP A 239 8.60 12.19 12.57
C ASP A 239 8.63 11.09 13.64
N ALA A 240 8.10 11.40 14.82
CA ALA A 240 7.99 10.45 15.92
C ALA A 240 7.01 9.31 15.60
N ASN A 241 5.88 9.60 14.94
CA ASN A 241 4.95 8.55 14.49
C ASN A 241 5.60 7.67 13.42
N VAL A 242 6.23 8.28 12.41
CA VAL A 242 6.87 7.56 11.32
C VAL A 242 7.93 6.61 11.88
N ARG A 243 8.91 7.11 12.64
CA ARG A 243 9.95 6.27 13.24
C ARG A 243 9.36 5.15 14.09
N TRP A 244 8.29 5.44 14.84
CA TRP A 244 7.63 4.44 15.67
C TRP A 244 7.01 3.31 14.85
N TRP A 245 6.28 3.64 13.77
CA TRP A 245 5.63 2.66 12.91
C TRP A 245 6.63 1.86 12.09
N LEU A 246 7.65 2.52 11.54
CA LEU A 246 8.74 1.86 10.84
C LEU A 246 9.45 0.84 11.75
N GLN A 247 9.89 1.27 12.94
CA GLN A 247 10.56 0.39 13.90
C GLN A 247 9.68 -0.76 14.35
N LYS A 248 8.37 -0.51 14.52
CA LYS A 248 7.41 -1.53 14.90
C LYS A 248 7.28 -2.60 13.81
N GLY A 249 7.23 -2.18 12.54
CA GLY A 249 7.28 -3.07 11.39
C GLY A 249 8.57 -3.88 11.36
N PHE A 250 9.72 -3.21 11.45
CA PHE A 250 11.06 -3.81 11.42
C PHE A 250 11.20 -4.93 12.45
N LYS A 251 10.82 -4.67 13.71
CA LYS A 251 10.89 -5.68 14.78
C LYS A 251 9.94 -6.85 14.55
N ALA A 252 8.74 -6.59 14.03
CA ALA A 252 7.72 -7.61 13.85
C ALA A 252 7.96 -8.48 12.61
N GLN A 253 8.62 -7.96 11.58
CA GLN A 253 8.84 -8.61 10.28
C GLN A 253 7.53 -9.11 9.64
N SER A 254 6.40 -8.45 9.97
CA SER A 254 5.04 -8.90 9.71
C SER A 254 4.07 -7.73 9.61
N ALA A 255 3.10 -7.83 8.69
CA ALA A 255 1.99 -6.88 8.59
C ALA A 255 1.08 -6.86 9.83
N SER A 256 1.12 -7.89 10.69
CA SER A 256 0.30 -7.97 11.91
C SER A 256 0.51 -6.78 12.86
N ALA A 257 1.72 -6.22 12.87
CA ALA A 257 2.05 -5.07 13.70
C ALA A 257 1.60 -3.73 13.10
N CYS A 258 1.20 -3.70 11.83
CA CYS A 258 0.96 -2.50 11.00
C CYS A 258 -0.51 -2.08 10.88
N ASN A 259 -1.35 -2.47 11.84
CA ASN A 259 -2.75 -2.05 11.88
C ASN A 259 -2.88 -0.63 12.47
N THR A 260 -2.58 0.38 11.66
CA THR A 260 -2.73 1.80 12.02
C THR A 260 -4.17 2.16 12.33
N TRP A 261 -5.16 1.50 11.72
CA TRP A 261 -6.59 1.80 11.82
C TRP A 261 -7.21 1.53 13.20
N THR A 262 -6.53 0.75 14.03
CA THR A 262 -6.94 0.48 15.43
C THR A 262 -6.13 1.28 16.45
N ALA A 263 -5.11 2.03 16.00
CA ALA A 263 -4.28 2.83 16.87
C ALA A 263 -5.01 4.11 17.33
N PRO A 264 -4.75 4.60 18.56
CA PRO A 264 -5.26 5.89 19.00
C PRO A 264 -4.67 7.03 18.15
N SER A 265 -5.40 8.13 17.95
CA SER A 265 -4.98 9.22 17.05
C SER A 265 -3.61 9.83 17.40
N ARG A 266 -3.18 9.82 18.67
CA ARG A 266 -1.83 10.23 19.12
C ARG A 266 -0.66 9.38 18.56
N LYS A 267 -0.97 8.26 17.89
CA LYS A 267 0.01 7.41 17.20
C LYS A 267 -0.03 7.64 15.68
N VAL A 268 -0.80 8.63 15.25
CA VAL A 268 -1.10 8.95 13.84
C VAL A 268 -0.90 10.45 13.56
N TYR A 269 -0.80 11.26 14.62
CA TYR A 269 -0.47 12.69 14.61
C TYR A 269 0.63 12.93 15.65
#